data_AF-A0A6L6QE48-F1
#
_entry.id   AF-A0A6L6QE48-F1
#
_cell.length_a   1.000
_cell.length_b   1.000
_cell.length_c   1.000
_cell.angle_alpha   90.00
_cell.angle_beta   90.00
_cell.angle_gamma   90.00
#
_symmetry.space_group_name_H-M   'P 1'
#
loop_
_entity.id
_entity.type
_entity.pdbx_description
1 polymer ?
#
loop_
_entity_poly.entity_id
_entity_poly.type
_entity_poly.pdbx_seq_one_letter_code
_entity_poly.pdbx_strand_id
1 'polypeptide(L)'
;MKITIQNGATHPLSRREIESIVCLFPAAWSYAVDAIVLYQGGSELTAKLYARERKIGLFWPLTPTYHTKADAIEVLLVALAIIAERGDLPKRIAPSIRSRALNQISNIYQKCLTAVGLNAA
;
A
#
# COMPACT_ATOMS: atom_id res chain seq x y z
N MET A 1 7.60 6.05 -14.72
CA MET A 1 8.39 5.45 -13.63
C MET A 1 8.18 3.94 -13.62
N LYS A 2 9.21 3.14 -13.31
CA LYS A 2 9.10 1.68 -13.20
C LYS A 2 8.90 1.33 -11.72
N ILE A 3 7.72 0.89 -11.35
CA ILE A 3 7.45 0.43 -9.99
C ILE A 3 7.89 -1.02 -9.89
N THR A 4 8.89 -1.26 -9.05
CA THR A 4 9.38 -2.62 -8.80
C THR A 4 8.66 -3.20 -7.59
N ILE A 5 8.10 -4.39 -7.73
CA ILE A 5 7.42 -5.08 -6.63
C ILE A 5 8.25 -6.28 -6.19
N GLN A 6 8.66 -6.27 -4.92
CA GLN A 6 9.38 -7.36 -4.29
C GLN A 6 8.47 -8.00 -3.24
N ASN A 7 8.14 -9.27 -3.41
CA ASN A 7 7.26 -9.96 -2.48
C ASN A 7 8.08 -10.63 -1.37
N GLY A 8 7.71 -10.41 -0.11
CA GLY A 8 8.24 -11.13 1.03
C GLY A 8 7.65 -12.54 1.09
N ALA A 9 8.39 -13.49 1.69
CA ALA A 9 7.87 -14.83 1.87
C ALA A 9 6.56 -14.78 2.67
N THR A 10 5.51 -15.43 2.18
CA THR A 10 4.19 -15.60 2.84
C THR A 10 3.34 -14.34 3.08
N HIS A 11 3.63 -13.22 2.41
CA HIS A 11 2.72 -12.07 2.41
C HIS A 11 1.37 -12.43 1.73
N PRO A 12 0.21 -11.99 2.24
CA PRO A 12 -1.09 -12.40 1.70
C PRO A 12 -1.38 -11.83 0.31
N LEU A 13 -0.84 -10.65 -0.02
CA LEU A 13 -0.90 -10.10 -1.37
C LEU A 13 0.23 -10.67 -2.22
N SER A 14 -0.15 -11.21 -3.37
CA SER A 14 0.76 -11.62 -4.44
C SER A 14 1.30 -10.42 -5.22
N ARG A 15 2.40 -10.63 -5.93
CA ARG A 15 2.97 -9.62 -6.84
C ARG A 15 1.95 -9.12 -7.87
N ARG A 16 1.19 -10.02 -8.48
CA ARG A 16 0.19 -9.69 -9.51
C ARG A 16 -0.96 -8.83 -8.96
N GLU A 17 -1.40 -9.11 -7.74
CA GLU A 17 -2.41 -8.30 -7.05
C GLU A 17 -1.88 -6.88 -6.79
N ILE A 18 -0.63 -6.74 -6.32
CA ILE A 18 0.00 -5.42 -6.13
C ILE A 18 0.15 -4.69 -7.47
N GLU A 19 0.64 -5.35 -8.53
CA GLU A 19 0.74 -4.75 -9.87
C GLU A 19 -0.62 -4.23 -10.36
N SER A 20 -1.69 -4.98 -10.11
CA SER A 20 -3.06 -4.57 -10.45
C SER A 20 -3.51 -3.34 -9.65
N ILE A 21 -3.26 -3.31 -8.34
CA ILE A 21 -3.58 -2.17 -7.46
C ILE A 21 -2.87 -0.90 -7.93
N VAL A 22 -1.57 -1.03 -8.22
CA VAL A 22 -0.70 0.04 -8.68
C VAL A 22 -1.20 0.65 -9.99
N CYS A 23 -1.64 -0.16 -10.95
CA CYS A 23 -2.17 0.33 -12.22
C CYS A 23 -3.46 1.15 -12.08
N LEU A 24 -4.19 1.02 -10.96
CA LEU A 24 -5.44 1.73 -10.71
C LEU A 24 -5.25 3.10 -10.05
N PHE A 25 -4.04 3.39 -9.55
CA PHE A 25 -3.76 4.68 -8.92
C PHE A 25 -3.31 5.74 -9.94
N PRO A 26 -3.69 7.03 -9.76
CA PRO A 26 -3.38 8.11 -10.69
C PRO A 26 -1.87 8.35 -10.84
N ALA A 27 -1.40 8.87 -11.98
CA ALA A 27 0.03 9.00 -12.29
C ALA A 27 0.86 9.85 -11.29
N ALA A 28 0.24 10.65 -10.41
CA ALA A 28 0.94 11.60 -9.54
C ALA A 28 1.90 10.97 -8.51
N TRP A 29 1.63 9.78 -7.99
CA TRP A 29 2.54 9.11 -7.05
C TRP A 29 3.74 8.45 -7.76
N SER A 30 3.68 8.37 -9.10
CA SER A 30 4.72 7.78 -9.93
C SER A 30 6.01 8.61 -10.01
N TYR A 31 6.21 9.56 -9.11
CA TYR A 31 7.45 10.34 -8.99
C TYR A 31 8.15 10.14 -7.64
N ALA A 32 7.46 9.67 -6.60
CA ALA A 32 8.03 9.57 -5.25
C ALA A 32 8.48 8.14 -4.87
N VAL A 33 7.91 7.10 -5.50
CA VAL A 33 8.07 5.70 -5.04
C VAL A 33 8.42 4.77 -6.21
N ASP A 34 9.69 4.45 -6.41
CA ASP A 34 10.15 3.52 -7.46
C ASP A 34 9.94 2.04 -7.11
N ALA A 35 9.74 1.68 -5.83
CA ALA A 35 9.51 0.28 -5.46
C ALA A 35 8.54 0.10 -4.29
N ILE A 36 7.76 -0.97 -4.36
CA ILE A 36 6.93 -1.48 -3.29
C ILE A 36 7.54 -2.81 -2.83
N VAL A 37 7.96 -2.87 -1.57
CA VAL A 37 8.53 -4.07 -0.98
C VAL A 37 7.57 -4.59 0.06
N LEU A 38 7.14 -5.83 -0.10
CA LEU A 38 6.31 -6.51 0.88
C LEU A 38 7.23 -7.18 1.88
N TYR A 39 7.07 -6.84 3.15
CA TYR A 39 7.79 -7.45 4.25
C TYR A 39 6.83 -8.28 5.07
N GLN A 40 7.31 -9.41 5.55
CA GLN A 40 6.71 -10.09 6.67
C GLN A 40 7.53 -9.75 7.91
N GLY A 41 6.88 -9.21 8.94
CA GLY A 41 7.59 -8.78 10.15
C GLY A 41 6.87 -7.67 10.90
N GLY A 42 7.16 -7.58 12.20
CA GLY A 42 6.54 -6.62 13.11
C GLY A 42 5.28 -7.16 13.79
N SER A 43 4.73 -6.34 14.67
CA SER A 43 3.53 -6.63 15.45
C SER A 43 2.23 -6.12 14.81
N GLU A 44 2.33 -5.19 13.85
CA GLU A 44 1.18 -4.47 13.30
C GLU A 44 1.28 -4.32 11.79
N LEU A 45 0.13 -4.33 11.12
CA LEU A 45 0.05 -3.98 9.71
C LEU A 45 0.34 -2.48 9.52
N THR A 46 1.43 -2.17 8.82
CA THR A 46 1.86 -0.79 8.62
C THR A 46 2.62 -0.57 7.32
N ALA A 47 2.73 0.68 6.90
CA ALA A 47 3.54 1.09 5.76
C ALA A 47 4.65 2.05 6.21
N LYS A 48 5.82 1.95 5.58
CA LYS A 48 6.97 2.82 5.84
C LYS A 48 7.58 3.32 4.54
N LEU A 49 7.83 4.62 4.46
CA LEU A 49 8.59 5.21 3.36
C LEU A 49 10.09 5.21 3.66
N TYR A 50 10.86 4.73 2.70
CA TYR A 50 12.31 4.80 2.63
C TYR A 50 12.65 5.84 1.56
N ALA A 51 12.62 7.12 1.95
CA ALA A 51 12.66 8.24 1.02
C ALA A 51 13.95 8.30 0.19
N ARG A 52 15.10 7.94 0.78
CA ARG A 52 16.40 7.92 0.08
C ARG A 52 16.41 6.90 -1.05
N GLU A 53 15.79 5.75 -0.81
CA GLU A 53 15.70 4.65 -1.75
C GLU A 53 14.46 4.72 -2.65
N ARG A 54 13.57 5.70 -2.40
CA ARG A 54 12.26 5.85 -3.05
C ARG A 54 11.44 4.55 -2.98
N LYS A 55 11.43 3.89 -1.82
CA LYS A 55 10.70 2.64 -1.61
C LYS A 55 9.64 2.76 -0.54
N ILE A 56 8.52 2.10 -0.72
CA ILE A 56 7.55 1.86 0.34
C ILE A 56 7.63 0.40 0.79
N GLY A 57 7.80 0.19 2.09
CA GLY A 57 7.68 -1.12 2.71
C GLY A 57 6.27 -1.31 3.25
N LEU A 58 5.57 -2.35 2.83
CA LEU A 58 4.31 -2.79 3.44
C LEU A 58 4.63 -3.97 4.37
N PHE A 59 4.43 -3.80 5.67
CA PHE A 59 4.78 -4.77 6.70
C PHE A 59 3.55 -5.54 7.13
N TRP A 60 3.52 -6.83 6.81
CA TRP A 60 2.50 -7.75 7.27
C TRP A 60 2.92 -8.37 8.62
N PRO A 61 2.07 -8.32 9.64
CA PRO A 61 2.41 -8.84 10.96
C PRO A 61 2.61 -10.35 10.93
N LEU A 62 3.52 -10.84 11.77
CA LEU A 62 3.83 -12.27 11.88
C LEU A 62 2.71 -13.06 12.54
N THR A 63 2.04 -12.44 13.51
CA THR A 63 0.92 -13.02 14.22
C THR A 63 -0.40 -12.67 13.54
N PRO A 64 -1.34 -13.62 13.45
CA PRO A 64 -2.64 -13.39 12.87
C PRO A 64 -3.50 -12.60 13.86
N THR A 65 -3.25 -11.30 13.98
CA THR A 65 -4.32 -10.35 14.29
C THR A 65 -5.32 -10.35 13.13
N TYR A 66 -6.56 -9.89 13.37
CA TYR A 66 -7.66 -9.85 12.40
C TYR A 66 -7.35 -8.94 11.18
N HIS A 67 -6.40 -9.34 10.34
CA HIS A 67 -5.99 -8.63 9.15
C HIS A 67 -6.33 -9.43 7.90
N THR A 68 -6.89 -8.73 6.93
CA THR A 68 -7.33 -9.23 5.64
C THR A 68 -6.50 -8.60 4.52
N LYS A 69 -6.59 -9.16 3.31
CA LYS A 69 -6.04 -8.51 2.11
C LYS A 69 -6.55 -7.07 1.95
N ALA A 70 -7.82 -6.84 2.31
CA ALA A 70 -8.43 -5.51 2.26
C ALA A 70 -7.71 -4.51 3.16
N ASP A 71 -7.30 -4.92 4.36
CA ASP A 71 -6.52 -4.06 5.27
C ASP A 71 -5.15 -3.70 4.68
N ALA A 72 -4.45 -4.66 4.07
CA ALA A 72 -3.17 -4.39 3.41
C ALA A 72 -3.34 -3.42 2.24
N ILE A 73 -4.41 -3.57 1.47
CA ILE A 73 -4.75 -2.65 0.38
C ILE A 73 -4.99 -1.27 0.97
N GLU A 74 -5.87 -1.11 1.96
CA GLU A 74 -6.16 0.18 2.58
C GLU A 74 -4.88 0.88 3.08
N VAL A 75 -4.04 0.17 3.82
CA VAL A 75 -2.78 0.71 4.37
C VAL A 75 -1.84 1.17 3.25
N LEU A 76 -1.69 0.37 2.19
CA LEU A 76 -0.90 0.74 1.02
C LEU A 76 -1.48 2.00 0.34
N LEU A 77 -2.78 2.03 0.11
CA LEU A 77 -3.45 3.11 -0.60
C LEU A 77 -3.40 4.43 0.18
N VAL A 78 -3.64 4.38 1.49
CA VAL A 78 -3.52 5.54 2.37
C VAL A 78 -2.11 6.08 2.35
N ALA A 79 -1.11 5.21 2.44
CA ALA A 79 0.28 5.62 2.40
C ALA A 79 0.64 6.29 1.06
N LEU A 80 0.23 5.71 -0.06
CA LEU A 80 0.44 6.29 -1.39
C LEU A 80 -0.25 7.65 -1.56
N ALA A 81 -1.48 7.81 -1.05
CA ALA A 81 -2.20 9.08 -1.10
C ALA A 81 -1.49 10.18 -0.29
N ILE A 82 -1.01 9.84 0.92
CA ILE A 82 -0.27 10.80 1.76
C ILE A 82 1.06 11.20 1.10
N ILE A 83 1.78 10.23 0.53
CA ILE A 83 3.04 10.50 -0.18
C ILE A 83 2.79 11.37 -1.41
N ALA A 84 1.70 11.13 -2.14
CA ALA A 84 1.35 11.96 -3.31
C ALA A 84 1.01 13.41 -2.92
N GLU A 85 0.35 13.62 -1.78
CA GLU A 85 -0.01 14.96 -1.29
C GLU A 85 1.19 15.70 -0.65
N ARG A 86 2.07 14.98 0.06
CA ARG A 86 3.06 15.58 0.97
C ARG A 86 4.51 15.29 0.64
N GLY A 87 4.79 14.32 -0.23
CA GLY A 87 6.14 13.85 -0.53
C GLY A 87 6.80 13.02 0.56
N ASP A 88 6.12 12.75 1.68
CA ASP A 88 6.65 11.96 2.81
C ASP A 88 5.52 11.16 3.49
N LEU A 89 5.88 10.17 4.31
CA LEU A 89 4.98 9.37 5.14
C LEU A 89 5.30 9.56 6.62
N PRO A 90 4.44 10.24 7.40
CA PRO A 90 4.71 10.50 8.80
C PRO A 90 4.70 9.20 9.62
N LYS A 91 5.56 9.13 10.64
CA LYS A 91 5.65 7.98 11.57
C LYS A 91 4.32 7.64 12.26
N ARG A 92 3.47 8.65 12.45
CA ARG A 92 2.09 8.49 12.92
C ARG A 92 1.17 9.26 11.99
N ILE A 93 0.19 8.57 11.43
CA ILE A 93 -0.83 9.17 10.59
C ILE A 93 -1.95 9.68 11.49
N ALA A 94 -2.14 11.00 11.57
CA ALA A 94 -3.23 11.58 12.34
C ALA A 94 -4.60 11.11 11.77
N PRO A 95 -5.63 10.92 12.61
CA PRO A 95 -6.95 10.46 12.15
C PRO A 95 -7.55 11.32 11.04
N SER A 96 -7.36 12.64 11.11
CA SER A 96 -7.83 13.60 10.10
C SER A 96 -7.15 13.41 8.74
N ILE A 97 -5.85 13.10 8.73
CA ILE A 97 -5.08 12.83 7.51
C ILE A 97 -5.53 11.50 6.91
N ARG A 98 -5.66 10.47 7.75
CA ARG A 98 -6.16 9.15 7.31
C ARG A 98 -7.55 9.27 6.69
N SER A 99 -8.47 9.97 7.35
CA SER A 99 -9.85 10.15 6.87
C SER A 99 -9.88 10.90 5.53
N ARG A 100 -9.07 11.96 5.37
CA ARG A 100 -8.94 12.66 4.09
C ARG A 100 -8.42 11.74 2.99
N ALA A 101 -7.35 11.00 3.26
CA ALA A 101 -6.78 10.05 2.30
C ALA A 101 -7.82 9.00 1.90
N LEU A 102 -8.53 8.40 2.88
CA LEU A 102 -9.61 7.43 2.65
C LEU A 102 -10.70 7.99 1.74
N ASN A 103 -11.13 9.23 1.95
CA ASN A 103 -12.14 9.87 1.10
C ASN A 103 -11.65 10.02 -0.34
N GLN A 104 -10.39 10.43 -0.54
CA GLN A 104 -9.78 10.57 -1.87
C GLN A 104 -9.66 9.22 -2.59
N ILE A 105 -9.32 8.16 -1.86
CA ILE A 105 -9.08 6.83 -2.45
C ILE A 105 -10.33 5.96 -2.50
N SER A 106 -11.47 6.36 -1.92
CA SER A 106 -12.68 5.53 -1.79
C SER A 106 -13.08 4.82 -3.09
N ASN A 107 -13.14 5.56 -4.20
CA ASN A 107 -13.45 5.03 -5.53
C ASN A 107 -12.35 4.10 -6.08
N ILE A 108 -11.09 4.33 -5.71
CA ILE A 108 -9.95 3.50 -6.15
C ILE A 108 -9.86 2.23 -5.29
N TYR A 109 -10.15 2.34 -4.00
CA TYR A 109 -10.17 1.24 -3.05
C TYR A 109 -11.14 0.14 -3.48
N GLN A 110 -12.37 0.50 -3.85
CA GLN A 110 -13.33 -0.47 -4.38
C GLN A 110 -12.83 -1.14 -5.66
N LYS A 111 -12.23 -0.39 -6.59
CA LYS A 111 -11.63 -0.97 -7.81
C LYS A 111 -10.50 -1.93 -7.50
N CYS A 112 -9.68 -1.61 -6.50
CA CYS A 112 -8.59 -2.47 -6.04
C CYS A 112 -9.12 -3.77 -5.43
N LEU A 113 -10.15 -3.71 -4.59
CA LEU A 113 -10.80 -4.90 -4.03
C LEU A 113 -11.36 -5.81 -5.12
N THR A 114 -12.04 -5.25 -6.11
CA THR A 114 -12.55 -6.01 -7.26
C THR A 114 -11.41 -6.65 -8.06
N ALA A 115 -10.36 -5.88 -8.37
CA ALA A 115 -9.21 -6.39 -9.13
C ALA A 115 -8.48 -7.52 -8.39
N VAL A 116 -8.35 -7.42 -7.06
CA VAL A 116 -7.74 -8.46 -6.24
C VAL A 116 -8.64 -9.69 -6.15
N GLY A 117 -9.95 -9.51 -6.00
CA GLY A 117 -10.93 -10.61 -6.01
C GLY A 117 -10.94 -11.39 -7.33
N LEU A 118 -10.81 -10.71 -8.47
CA LEU A 118 -10.71 -11.33 -9.79
C LEU A 118 -9.40 -12.11 -10.00
N ASN A 119 -8.32 -11.75 -9.31
CA ASN A 119 -7.05 -12.48 -9.37
C ASN A 119 -6.97 -13.65 -8.37
N ALA A 120 -7.96 -13.80 -7.49
CA ALA A 120 -8.05 -14.89 -6.51
C ALA A 120 -8.89 -16.08 -7.02
N ALA A 121 -9.54 -15.95 -8.17
CA ALA A 121 -10.26 -17.00 -8.90
C ALA A 121 -9.35 -17.69 -9.92
#